data_AF-A0A9Q0YIW5-F1
#
_entry.id   AF-A0A9Q0YIW5-F1
#
_cell.length_a   1.000
_cell.length_b   1.000
_cell.length_c   1.000
_cell.angle_alpha   90.00
_cell.angle_beta   90.00
_cell.angle_gamma   90.00
#
_symmetry.space_group_name_H-M   'P 1'
#
loop_
_entity.id
_entity.type
_entity.pdbx_description
1 polymer ?
#
loop_
_entity_poly.entity_id
_entity_poly.type
_entity_poly.pdbx_seq_one_letter_code
_entity_poly.pdbx_strand_id
1 'polypeptide(L)'
;MVGLEKLRVVSFLRRLLCHTASNAFSTSRKAAKAPRAPGDRKRKRTRRESYSIYIYKVIKQVHPDTGISSRAMSITNSFVDDIFEHITGEVTCLAHCNRNRL
;
A
#
# COMPACT_ATOMS: atom_id res chain seq x y z
N MET A 1 -38.73 0.77 0.63
CA MET A 1 -37.78 -0.33 0.32
C MET A 1 -36.33 0.20 0.20
N VAL A 2 -35.76 0.71 1.29
CA VAL A 2 -34.33 1.13 1.39
C VAL A 2 -33.80 0.80 2.79
N GLY A 3 -34.06 -0.43 3.24
CA GLY A 3 -33.78 -0.87 4.62
C GLY A 3 -32.66 -1.89 4.77
N LEU A 4 -32.21 -2.53 3.69
CA LEU A 4 -31.31 -3.70 3.76
C LEU A 4 -29.85 -3.42 3.34
N GLU A 5 -29.61 -2.34 2.60
CA GLU A 5 -28.25 -1.98 2.15
C GLU A 5 -27.43 -1.28 3.26
N LYS A 6 -28.10 -0.51 4.14
CA LYS A 6 -27.44 0.07 5.33
C LYS A 6 -27.00 -1.01 6.32
N LEU A 7 -27.72 -2.12 6.41
CA LEU A 7 -27.37 -3.25 7.27
C LEU A 7 -26.17 -4.06 6.75
N ARG A 8 -25.94 -4.11 5.42
CA ARG A 8 -24.74 -4.73 4.84
C ARG A 8 -23.48 -3.91 5.04
N VAL A 9 -23.55 -2.59 4.90
CA VAL A 9 -22.40 -1.71 5.15
C VAL A 9 -22.03 -1.69 6.64
N VAL A 10 -23.03 -1.67 7.53
CA VAL A 10 -22.80 -1.73 8.99
C VAL A 10 -22.31 -3.11 9.43
N SER A 11 -22.77 -4.21 8.83
CA SER A 11 -22.23 -5.55 9.11
C SER A 11 -20.80 -5.71 8.56
N PHE A 12 -20.50 -5.11 7.41
CA PHE A 12 -19.15 -5.04 6.85
C PHE A 12 -18.20 -4.19 7.71
N LEU A 13 -18.65 -3.03 8.21
CA LEU A 13 -17.87 -2.20 9.14
C LEU A 13 -17.68 -2.86 10.50
N ARG A 14 -18.68 -3.57 11.03
CA ARG A 14 -18.58 -4.29 12.31
C ARG A 14 -17.65 -5.51 12.20
N ARG A 15 -17.60 -6.15 11.03
CA ARG A 15 -16.64 -7.23 10.72
C ARG A 15 -15.22 -6.69 10.49
N LEU A 16 -15.10 -5.49 9.91
CA LEU A 16 -13.82 -4.80 9.73
C LEU A 16 -13.22 -4.32 11.07
N LEU A 17 -14.05 -3.86 12.00
CA LEU A 17 -13.61 -3.41 13.34
C LEU A 17 -13.16 -4.58 14.24
N CYS A 18 -13.75 -5.76 14.07
CA CYS A 18 -13.42 -6.95 14.88
C CYS A 18 -12.16 -7.70 14.40
N HIS A 19 -11.73 -7.51 13.13
CA HIS A 19 -10.47 -8.08 12.62
C HIS A 19 -9.25 -7.20 12.90
N THR A 20 -9.42 -5.91 13.20
CA THR A 20 -8.32 -5.05 13.66
C THR A 20 -7.92 -5.24 15.12
N ALA A 21 -8.59 -6.13 15.86
CA ALA A 21 -8.22 -6.52 17.23
C ALA A 21 -7.18 -7.67 17.29
N SER A 22 -6.67 -8.13 16.14
CA SER A 22 -5.64 -9.17 16.04
C SER A 22 -4.41 -8.69 15.25
N ASN A 23 -3.93 -7.48 15.51
CA ASN A 23 -2.51 -7.20 15.27
C ASN A 23 -1.70 -7.59 16.52
N ALA A 24 -1.81 -8.85 16.92
CA ALA A 24 -0.76 -9.53 17.68
C ALA A 24 0.35 -9.88 16.68
N PHE A 25 1.12 -8.86 16.28
CA PHE A 25 2.34 -9.06 15.53
C PHE A 25 3.36 -9.74 16.46
N SER A 26 3.50 -11.05 16.29
CA SER A 26 4.56 -11.83 16.92
C SER A 26 5.91 -11.42 16.34
N THR A 27 6.65 -10.57 17.05
CA THR A 27 8.11 -10.58 16.99
C THR A 27 8.66 -11.01 18.33
N SER A 28 9.13 -12.25 18.35
CA SER A 28 10.39 -12.72 18.94
C SER A 28 10.97 -11.84 20.07
N ARG A 29 11.03 -12.44 21.26
CA ARG A 29 11.91 -12.12 22.40
C ARG A 29 12.83 -10.92 22.15
N LYS A 30 12.57 -9.80 22.86
CA LYS A 30 13.56 -8.75 23.08
C LYS A 30 14.74 -9.35 23.86
N ALA A 31 15.74 -9.84 23.14
CA ALA A 31 17.09 -9.99 23.69
C ALA A 31 17.57 -8.58 24.07
N ALA A 32 17.99 -8.43 25.32
CA ALA A 32 18.54 -7.19 25.86
C ALA A 32 19.67 -6.68 24.96
N LYS A 33 19.54 -5.45 24.47
CA LYS A 33 20.63 -4.78 23.75
C LYS A 33 21.69 -4.37 24.75
N ALA A 34 22.88 -4.95 24.61
CA ALA A 34 24.11 -4.38 25.19
C ALA A 34 24.27 -2.91 24.73
N PRO A 35 24.83 -2.02 25.58
CA PRO A 35 25.03 -0.62 25.25
C PRO A 35 25.95 -0.50 24.01
N ARG A 36 25.45 0.19 22.98
CA ARG A 36 26.20 0.43 21.74
C ARG A 36 27.19 1.57 21.94
N ALA A 37 28.41 1.38 21.45
CA ALA A 37 29.47 2.38 21.47
C ALA A 37 29.05 3.70 20.78
N PRO A 38 29.56 4.85 21.24
CA PRO A 38 29.21 6.16 20.70
C PRO A 38 29.91 6.37 19.34
N GLY A 39 29.28 5.90 18.27
CA GLY A 39 29.80 6.05 16.89
C GLY A 39 28.86 5.57 15.80
N ASP A 40 27.92 4.68 16.11
CA ASP A 40 26.96 4.14 15.15
C ASP A 40 25.80 5.12 14.88
N ARG A 41 26.06 6.18 14.10
CA ARG A 41 24.99 6.95 13.46
C ARG A 41 24.31 6.05 12.43
N LYS A 42 23.27 5.35 12.86
CA LYS A 42 22.41 4.49 12.03
C LYS A 42 21.98 5.28 10.78
N ARG A 43 22.52 4.91 9.61
CA ARG A 43 22.23 5.54 8.32
C ARG A 43 20.72 5.64 8.16
N LYS A 44 20.19 6.87 8.09
CA LYS A 44 18.76 7.12 7.90
C LYS A 44 18.37 6.49 6.56
N ARG A 45 17.54 5.44 6.59
CA ARG A 45 17.03 4.81 5.37
C ARG A 45 16.08 5.81 4.72
N THR A 46 16.47 6.35 3.55
CA THR A 46 15.57 7.16 2.72
C THR A 46 14.33 6.33 2.41
N ARG A 47 13.16 6.92 2.65
CA ARG A 47 11.89 6.29 2.31
C ARG A 47 11.86 6.12 0.78
N ARG A 48 11.78 4.88 0.30
CA ARG A 48 11.44 4.64 -1.10
C ARG A 48 9.96 4.94 -1.27
N GLU A 49 9.63 5.81 -2.21
CA GLU A 49 8.26 5.93 -2.69
C GLU A 49 7.87 4.59 -3.30
N SER A 50 6.78 4.01 -2.81
CA SER A 50 6.30 2.71 -3.25
C SER A 50 4.79 2.64 -3.03
N TYR A 51 4.09 1.95 -3.93
CA TYR A 51 2.66 1.70 -3.84
C TYR A 51 2.32 0.51 -2.94
N SER A 52 3.32 -0.04 -2.24
CA SER A 52 3.22 -1.26 -1.44
C SER A 52 2.05 -1.26 -0.46
N ILE A 53 1.79 -0.14 0.22
CA ILE A 53 0.67 0.00 1.17
C ILE A 53 -0.68 -0.20 0.45
N TYR A 54 -0.84 0.38 -0.73
CA TYR A 54 -2.08 0.31 -1.49
C TYR A 54 -2.28 -1.08 -2.11
N ILE A 55 -1.21 -1.68 -2.63
CA ILE A 55 -1.21 -3.04 -3.16
C ILE A 55 -1.66 -4.02 -2.05
N TYR A 56 -1.14 -3.88 -0.83
CA TYR A 56 -1.60 -4.70 0.30
C TYR A 56 -3.08 -4.47 0.64
N LYS A 57 -3.56 -3.22 0.62
CA LYS A 57 -4.97 -2.92 0.90
C LYS A 57 -5.90 -3.57 -0.13
N VAL A 58 -5.55 -3.50 -1.42
CA VAL A 58 -6.34 -4.12 -2.49
C VAL A 58 -6.34 -5.65 -2.34
N ILE A 59 -5.18 -6.26 -2.13
CA ILE A 59 -5.08 -7.73 -1.99
C ILE A 59 -5.91 -8.22 -0.81
N LYS A 60 -5.94 -7.50 0.31
CA LYS A 60 -6.76 -7.89 1.46
C LYS A 60 -8.26 -7.66 1.26
N GLN A 61 -8.66 -6.79 0.34
CA GLN A 61 -10.05 -6.65 -0.06
C GLN A 61 -10.52 -7.83 -0.93
N VAL A 62 -9.66 -8.36 -1.81
CA VAL A 62 -10.01 -9.49 -2.70
C VAL A 62 -9.76 -10.87 -2.07
N HIS A 63 -8.67 -11.03 -1.32
CA HIS A 63 -8.25 -12.28 -0.72
C HIS A 63 -7.67 -12.04 0.69
N PRO A 64 -8.49 -12.12 1.75
CA PRO A 64 -8.06 -11.80 3.11
C PRO A 64 -6.95 -12.73 3.63
N ASP A 65 -6.90 -13.98 3.17
CA ASP A 65 -5.95 -14.99 3.67
C ASP A 65 -4.68 -15.12 2.82
N THR A 66 -4.63 -14.47 1.67
CA THR A 66 -3.47 -14.53 0.76
C THR A 66 -2.46 -13.42 1.09
N GLY A 67 -1.18 -13.75 0.94
CA GLY A 67 -0.06 -12.81 1.04
C GLY A 67 0.65 -12.65 -0.30
N ILE A 68 1.40 -11.56 -0.46
CA ILE A 68 2.21 -11.29 -1.65
C ILE A 68 3.70 -11.39 -1.30
N SER A 69 4.47 -12.05 -2.16
CA SER A 69 5.91 -12.16 -1.98
C SER A 69 6.62 -10.82 -2.25
N SER A 70 7.83 -10.65 -1.74
CA SER A 70 8.62 -9.44 -1.99
C SER A 70 8.95 -9.22 -3.47
N ARG A 71 9.20 -10.30 -4.22
CA ARG A 71 9.44 -10.24 -5.67
C ARG A 71 8.19 -9.80 -6.42
N ALA A 72 7.04 -10.40 -6.09
CA ALA A 72 5.77 -10.00 -6.68
C ALA A 72 5.44 -8.54 -6.35
N MET A 73 5.70 -8.09 -5.11
CA MET A 73 5.52 -6.70 -4.72
C MET A 73 6.36 -5.74 -5.57
N SER A 74 7.63 -6.06 -5.84
CA SER A 74 8.46 -5.22 -6.71
C SER A 74 7.92 -5.14 -8.14
N ILE A 75 7.46 -6.27 -8.70
CA ILE A 75 6.86 -6.31 -10.05
C ILE A 75 5.59 -5.47 -10.09
N THR A 76 4.70 -5.62 -9.10
CA THR A 76 3.45 -4.83 -9.04
C THR A 76 3.73 -3.35 -8.82
N ASN A 77 4.79 -2.98 -8.10
CA ASN A 77 5.16 -1.57 -7.93
C ASN A 77 5.57 -0.93 -9.27
N SER A 78 6.45 -1.59 -10.03
CA SER A 78 6.87 -1.08 -11.35
C SER A 78 5.72 -1.07 -12.36
N PHE A 79 4.83 -2.06 -12.32
CA PHE A 79 3.65 -2.09 -13.19
C PHE A 79 2.75 -0.86 -13.03
N VAL A 80 2.59 -0.36 -11.80
CA VAL A 80 1.82 0.87 -11.54
C VAL A 80 2.53 2.10 -12.12
N ASP A 81 3.86 2.16 -11.99
CA ASP A 81 4.66 3.23 -12.59
C ASP A 81 4.53 3.21 -14.13
N ASP A 82 4.62 2.03 -14.76
CA ASP A 82 4.52 1.88 -16.22
C ASP A 82 3.17 2.40 -16.76
N ILE A 83 2.06 2.07 -16.10
CA ILE A 83 0.74 2.59 -16.48
C ILE A 83 0.66 4.10 -16.29
N PHE A 84 1.22 4.62 -15.20
CA PHE A 84 1.16 6.05 -14.90
C PHE A 84 1.96 6.87 -15.91
N GLU A 85 3.14 6.39 -16.30
CA GLU A 85 3.96 7.03 -17.34
C GLU A 85 3.25 7.01 -18.70
N HIS A 86 2.59 5.90 -19.05
CA HIS A 86 1.83 5.80 -20.29
C HIS A 86 0.71 6.85 -20.36
N ILE A 87 -0.11 6.95 -19.30
CA ILE A 87 -1.19 7.95 -19.22
C ILE A 87 -0.62 9.37 -19.24
N THR A 88 0.43 9.64 -18.47
CA THR A 88 1.04 10.98 -18.40
C THR A 88 1.63 11.39 -19.74
N GLY A 89 2.23 10.45 -20.47
CA GLY A 89 2.73 10.67 -21.83
C GLY A 89 1.60 11.08 -22.78
N GLU A 90 0.50 10.34 -22.80
CA GLU A 90 -0.66 10.67 -23.63
C GLU A 90 -1.28 12.03 -23.28
N VAL A 91 -1.45 12.31 -21.98
CA VAL A 91 -1.98 13.59 -21.49
C VAL A 91 -1.05 14.75 -21.85
N THR A 92 0.26 14.54 -21.77
CA THR A 92 1.26 15.57 -22.14
C THR A 92 1.20 15.87 -23.64
N CYS A 93 1.07 14.84 -24.47
CA CYS A 93 0.85 15.01 -25.91
C CYS A 93 -0.43 15.80 -26.19
N LEU A 94 -1.55 15.45 -25.57
CA LEU A 94 -2.83 16.17 -25.73
C LEU A 94 -2.73 17.63 -25.26
N ALA A 95 -2.10 17.88 -24.11
CA ALA A 95 -1.91 19.22 -23.57
C ALA A 95 -1.03 20.09 -24.49
N HIS A 96 -0.03 19.48 -25.14
CA HIS A 96 0.82 20.17 -26.11
C HIS A 96 0.08 20.42 -27.43
N CYS A 97 -0.66 19.44 -27.95
CA CYS A 97 -1.49 19.57 -29.16
C CYS A 97 -2.55 20.68 -29.02
N ASN A 98 -3.05 20.92 -27.80
CA ASN A 98 -4.04 21.98 -27.56
C ASN A 98 -3.44 23.39 -27.49
N ARG A 99 -2.15 23.55 -27.17
CA ARG A 99 -1.48 24.87 -27.14
C ARG A 99 -1.09 25.39 -28.52
N ASN A 100 -0.86 24.52 -29.50
CA ASN A 100 -0.56 24.91 -30.88
C ASN A 100 -1.81 25.08 -31.76
N ARG A 101 -3.01 24.96 -31.18
CA ARG A 101 -4.30 25.08 -31.88
C ARG A 101 -5.08 26.36 -31.54
N LEU A 102 -4.49 27.24 -30.75
CA LEU A 102 -4.90 28.64 -30.52
C LEU A 102 -3.82 29.55 -31.10
#